data_AF-A0A1E3PJ35-F1
#
_entry.id   AF-A0A1E3PJ35-F1
#
_cell.length_a   1.000
_cell.length_b   1.000
_cell.length_c   1.000
_cell.angle_alpha   90.00
_cell.angle_beta   90.00
_cell.angle_gamma   90.00
#
_symmetry.space_group_name_H-M   'P 1'
#
loop_
_entity.id
_entity.type
_entity.pdbx_description
1 polymer ?
#
loop_
_entity_poly.entity_id
_entity_poly.type
_entity_poly.pdbx_seq_one_letter_code
_entity_poly.pdbx_strand_id
1 'polypeptide(L)'
;VNLIKPFILKIMSLPNKQLTTFQPSEIFFLAENSLITIIPRQSMDAISLIGFSIPKLTAMRQTKVPLWAAILLKKQGRCSVVPPEWLTDEILTLIYQHEIQNNNKFNDELPFQWIEISQILLENCADDLDSPANVIRNLLRDIREARQSKARMGLGFLNENHLQMDNLGLLEINEMRPFVSGIMDKLKRIHELAQDD
;
A
#
# COMPACT_ATOMS: atom_id res chain seq x y z
N VAL A 1 -8.51 -28.51 15.68
CA VAL A 1 -8.10 -27.15 15.23
C VAL A 1 -9.00 -26.58 14.12
N ASN A 2 -9.58 -27.39 13.22
CA ASN A 2 -10.48 -26.93 12.13
C ASN A 2 -11.90 -26.46 12.55
N LEU A 3 -12.31 -26.66 13.80
CA LEU A 3 -13.62 -26.20 14.32
C LEU A 3 -13.59 -24.79 14.93
N ILE A 4 -12.40 -24.22 15.15
CA ILE A 4 -12.25 -22.91 15.81
C ILE A 4 -12.34 -21.76 14.80
N LYS A 5 -11.85 -21.96 13.57
CA LYS A 5 -11.95 -20.98 12.47
C LYS A 5 -13.39 -20.53 12.18
N PRO A 6 -14.39 -21.43 12.02
CA PRO A 6 -15.76 -20.99 11.73
C PRO A 6 -16.43 -20.32 12.93
N PHE A 7 -15.99 -20.58 14.17
CA PHE A 7 -16.61 -20.01 15.36
C PHE A 7 -16.15 -18.57 15.63
N ILE A 8 -14.86 -18.26 15.42
CA ILE A 8 -14.34 -16.89 15.52
C ILE A 8 -14.84 -16.02 14.36
N LEU A 9 -14.94 -16.56 13.15
CA LEU A 9 -15.49 -15.85 11.99
C LEU A 9 -16.97 -15.46 12.13
N LYS A 10 -17.73 -16.14 13.00
CA LYS A 10 -19.17 -15.86 13.22
C LYS A 10 -19.45 -14.83 14.31
N ILE A 11 -18.46 -14.49 15.14
CA ILE A 11 -18.57 -13.45 16.18
C ILE A 11 -18.31 -12.05 15.59
N MET A 12 -17.60 -11.97 14.47
CA MET A 12 -17.41 -10.73 13.72
C MET A 12 -18.57 -10.50 12.75
N SER A 13 -19.26 -9.38 12.91
CA SER A 13 -20.41 -8.92 12.11
C SER A 13 -20.09 -8.57 10.65
N LEU A 14 -19.00 -9.11 10.09
CA LEU A 14 -18.55 -8.82 8.74
C LEU A 14 -19.30 -9.70 7.72
N PRO A 15 -19.87 -9.12 6.66
CA PRO A 15 -20.44 -9.86 5.54
C PRO A 15 -19.48 -10.91 4.98
N ASN A 16 -19.99 -12.11 4.63
CA ASN A 16 -19.17 -13.23 4.15
C ASN A 16 -18.23 -12.90 2.96
N LYS A 17 -18.59 -11.91 2.13
CA LYS A 17 -17.77 -11.45 0.99
C LYS A 17 -16.51 -10.69 1.41
N GLN A 18 -16.47 -10.14 2.61
CA GLN A 18 -15.36 -9.33 3.15
C GLN A 18 -14.44 -10.12 4.08
N LEU A 19 -14.76 -11.40 4.34
CA LEU A 19 -13.91 -12.25 5.20
C LEU A 19 -12.60 -12.68 4.53
N THR A 20 -12.53 -12.60 3.19
CA THR A 20 -11.38 -13.11 2.40
C THR A 20 -10.47 -12.02 1.86
N THR A 21 -10.98 -10.80 1.66
CA THR A 21 -10.23 -9.67 1.09
C THR A 21 -10.68 -8.34 1.69
N PHE A 22 -9.77 -7.37 1.75
CA PHE A 22 -10.08 -6.02 2.22
C PHE A 22 -10.78 -5.21 1.14
N GLN A 23 -11.67 -4.30 1.55
CA GLN A 23 -12.17 -3.27 0.67
C GLN A 23 -11.09 -2.23 0.37
N PRO A 24 -11.12 -1.58 -0.81
CA PRO A 24 -10.20 -0.49 -1.10
C PRO A 24 -10.19 0.56 0.01
N SER A 25 -11.36 1.00 0.51
CA SER A 25 -11.44 1.99 1.59
C SER A 25 -10.74 1.56 2.89
N GLU A 26 -10.75 0.27 3.22
CA GLU A 26 -10.04 -0.26 4.40
C GLU A 26 -8.52 -0.19 4.20
N ILE A 27 -8.06 -0.45 2.98
CA ILE A 27 -6.64 -0.38 2.62
C ILE A 27 -6.13 1.06 2.65
N PHE A 28 -6.92 2.01 2.14
CA PHE A 28 -6.63 3.44 2.27
C PHE A 28 -6.58 3.86 3.74
N PHE A 29 -7.53 3.41 4.56
CA PHE A 29 -7.53 3.65 6.00
C PHE A 29 -6.29 3.06 6.71
N LEU A 30 -5.80 1.90 6.27
CA LEU A 30 -4.54 1.35 6.78
C LEU A 30 -3.34 2.22 6.36
N ALA A 31 -3.31 2.69 5.11
CA ALA A 31 -2.24 3.52 4.58
C ALA A 31 -2.17 4.91 5.25
N GLU A 32 -3.31 5.44 5.71
CA GLU A 32 -3.40 6.71 6.45
C GLU A 32 -2.57 6.74 7.76
N ASN A 33 -2.28 5.59 8.34
CA ASN A 33 -1.46 5.49 9.55
C ASN A 33 0.05 5.58 9.25
N SER A 34 0.45 5.59 7.98
CA SER A 34 1.85 5.76 7.58
C SER A 34 2.37 7.12 8.00
N LEU A 35 3.61 7.15 8.52
CA LEU A 35 4.26 8.37 8.96
C LEU A 35 4.82 9.13 7.75
N ILE A 36 4.46 10.42 7.65
CA ILE A 36 4.98 11.33 6.63
C ILE A 36 5.59 12.57 7.28
N THR A 37 6.56 13.16 6.59
CA THR A 37 7.22 14.38 7.05
C THR A 37 6.41 15.60 6.60
N ILE A 38 6.13 16.50 7.52
CA ILE A 38 5.48 17.78 7.23
C ILE A 38 6.33 18.95 7.73
N ILE A 39 6.14 20.10 7.10
CA ILE A 39 6.67 21.39 7.54
C ILE A 39 5.47 22.25 7.97
N PRO A 40 5.25 22.43 9.29
CA PRO A 40 4.18 23.29 9.79
C PRO A 40 4.53 24.76 9.54
N ARG A 41 3.52 25.54 9.13
CA ARG A 41 3.63 26.99 8.91
C ARG A 41 3.44 27.79 10.19
N GLN A 42 2.78 27.20 11.19
CA GLN A 42 2.48 27.82 12.48
C GLN A 42 2.95 26.92 13.62
N SER A 43 3.38 27.54 14.71
CA SER A 43 3.71 26.81 15.94
C SER A 43 2.42 26.47 16.69
N MET A 44 2.27 25.22 17.12
CA MET A 44 1.12 24.73 17.88
C MET A 44 1.60 23.85 19.02
N ASP A 45 0.90 23.91 20.16
CA ASP A 45 1.18 23.03 21.28
C ASP A 45 0.84 21.58 20.96
N ALA A 46 1.43 20.66 21.73
CA ALA A 46 1.21 19.24 21.57
C ALA A 46 -0.27 18.90 21.80
N ILE A 47 -0.82 18.05 20.93
CA ILE A 47 -2.20 17.58 21.04
C ILE A 47 -2.15 16.14 21.52
N SER A 48 -2.61 15.90 22.75
CA SER A 48 -2.78 14.55 23.29
C SER A 48 -4.13 13.99 22.86
N LEU A 49 -4.11 12.95 22.03
CA LEU A 49 -5.30 12.16 21.67
C LEU A 49 -5.31 10.86 22.47
N ILE A 50 -6.47 10.21 22.54
CA ILE A 50 -6.72 9.02 23.37
C ILE A 50 -5.73 7.87 23.06
N GLY A 51 -5.26 7.74 21.82
CA GLY A 51 -4.31 6.70 21.41
C GLY A 51 -3.02 7.20 20.76
N PHE A 52 -2.88 8.50 20.53
CA PHE A 52 -1.72 9.08 19.84
C PHE A 52 -1.48 10.51 20.31
N SER A 53 -0.23 10.93 20.45
CA SER A 53 0.08 12.33 20.74
C SER A 53 0.78 12.95 19.53
N ILE A 54 0.19 14.02 19.00
CA ILE A 54 0.88 14.85 18.01
C ILE A 54 1.90 15.69 18.79
N PRO A 55 3.21 15.59 18.46
CA PRO A 55 4.23 16.36 19.15
C PRO A 55 4.02 17.86 18.92
N LYS A 56 4.61 18.69 19.79
CA LYS A 56 4.58 20.14 19.61
C LYS A 56 5.13 20.50 18.22
N LEU A 57 4.30 21.18 17.42
CA LEU A 57 4.68 21.62 16.09
C LEU A 57 5.38 22.97 16.22
N THR A 58 6.62 23.06 15.75
CA THR A 58 7.35 24.33 15.68
C THR A 58 7.42 24.76 14.23
N ALA A 59 7.05 26.02 13.94
CA ALA A 59 7.06 26.55 12.58
C ALA A 59 8.39 26.32 11.86
N MET A 60 8.33 25.99 10.57
CA MET A 60 9.48 25.76 9.68
C MET A 60 10.41 24.61 10.10
N ARG A 61 10.02 23.75 11.05
CA ARG A 61 10.78 22.55 11.44
C ARG A 61 10.06 21.29 10.96
N GLN A 62 10.80 20.44 10.26
CA GLN A 62 10.28 19.14 9.84
C GLN A 62 9.86 18.28 11.03
N THR A 63 8.66 17.72 10.96
CA THR A 63 8.10 16.84 11.98
C THR A 63 7.40 15.67 11.32
N LYS A 64 7.56 14.47 11.87
CA LYS A 64 6.86 13.27 11.38
C LYS A 64 5.50 13.14 12.05
N VAL A 65 4.46 13.03 11.25
CA VAL A 65 3.08 12.80 11.71
C VAL A 65 2.40 11.74 10.84
N PRO A 66 1.35 11.07 11.32
CA PRO A 66 0.54 10.19 10.47
C PRO A 66 -0.07 10.94 9.28
N LEU A 67 -0.24 10.25 8.16
CA LEU A 67 -0.77 10.82 6.92
C LEU A 67 -2.17 11.43 7.10
N TRP A 68 -3.07 10.80 7.86
CA TRP A 68 -4.39 11.39 8.16
C TRP A 68 -4.27 12.75 8.88
N ALA A 69 -3.31 12.89 9.79
CA ALA A 69 -3.08 14.13 10.53
C ALA A 69 -2.47 15.21 9.63
N ALA A 70 -1.54 14.81 8.75
CA ALA A 70 -0.97 15.70 7.74
C ALA A 70 -2.06 16.29 6.83
N ILE A 71 -2.97 15.46 6.32
CA ILE A 71 -4.08 15.92 5.45
C ILE A 71 -5.01 16.88 6.20
N LEU A 72 -5.35 16.58 7.45
CA LEU A 72 -6.19 17.45 8.27
C LEU A 72 -5.56 18.83 8.46
N LEU A 73 -4.27 18.89 8.79
CA LEU A 73 -3.52 20.14 8.96
C LEU A 73 -3.34 20.89 7.63
N LYS A 74 -3.16 20.16 6.51
CA LYS A 74 -3.05 20.72 5.16
C LYS A 74 -4.36 21.38 4.73
N LYS A 75 -5.51 20.74 4.96
CA LYS A 75 -6.84 21.31 4.68
C LYS A 75 -7.13 22.58 5.49
N GLN A 76 -6.53 22.70 6.68
CA GLN A 76 -6.59 23.92 7.51
C GLN A 76 -5.56 24.99 7.10
N GLY A 77 -4.70 24.73 6.09
CA GLY A 77 -3.65 25.64 5.65
C GLY A 77 -2.46 25.79 6.62
N ARG A 78 -2.31 24.86 7.57
CA ARG A 78 -1.34 24.96 8.68
C ARG A 78 -0.02 24.25 8.43
N CYS A 79 0.07 23.39 7.43
CA CYS A 79 1.31 22.72 7.05
C CYS A 79 1.45 22.60 5.52
N SER A 80 2.68 22.36 5.10
CA SER A 80 3.04 21.86 3.77
C SER A 80 3.62 20.46 3.96
N VAL A 81 3.19 19.52 3.14
CA VAL A 81 3.65 18.13 3.20
C VAL A 81 4.95 18.02 2.40
N VAL A 82 5.96 17.35 2.94
CA VAL A 82 7.17 17.06 2.18
C VAL A 82 6.94 15.75 1.44
N PRO A 83 7.04 15.73 0.09
CA PRO A 83 6.88 14.49 -0.67
C PRO A 83 7.92 13.45 -0.23
N PRO A 84 7.54 12.16 -0.18
CA PRO A 84 8.52 11.09 0.03
C PRO A 84 9.55 11.05 -1.11
N GLU A 85 10.79 10.68 -0.80
CA GLU A 85 11.90 10.67 -1.76
C GLU A 85 11.62 9.82 -3.00
N TRP A 86 10.91 8.69 -2.87
CA TRP A 86 10.56 7.83 -4.01
C TRP A 86 9.49 8.43 -4.95
N LEU A 87 8.77 9.47 -4.53
CA LEU A 87 7.67 10.09 -5.28
C LEU A 87 8.16 11.25 -6.17
N THR A 88 9.37 11.15 -6.69
CA THR A 88 9.94 12.10 -7.65
C THR A 88 9.92 11.48 -9.06
N ASP A 89 9.74 12.30 -10.09
CA ASP A 89 9.69 11.85 -11.48
C ASP A 89 10.96 11.12 -11.93
N GLU A 90 12.13 11.58 -11.49
CA GLU A 90 13.42 10.95 -11.78
C GLU A 90 13.48 9.51 -11.23
N ILE A 91 13.11 9.33 -9.96
CA ILE A 91 13.15 8.03 -9.28
C ILE A 91 12.06 7.10 -9.82
N LEU A 92 10.83 7.59 -10.02
CA LEU A 92 9.77 6.79 -10.61
C LEU A 92 10.11 6.32 -12.02
N THR A 93 10.80 7.14 -12.81
CA THR A 93 11.28 6.73 -14.14
C THR A 93 12.32 5.61 -14.03
N LEU A 94 13.26 5.72 -13.08
CA LEU A 94 14.25 4.67 -12.81
C LEU A 94 13.60 3.35 -12.37
N ILE A 95 12.63 3.42 -11.46
CA ILE A 95 11.85 2.27 -11.00
C ILE A 95 11.12 1.62 -12.17
N TYR A 96 10.46 2.42 -13.02
CA TYR A 96 9.78 1.90 -14.21
C TYR A 96 10.72 1.17 -15.17
N GLN A 97 11.91 1.74 -15.44
CA GLN A 97 12.92 1.08 -16.28
C GLN A 97 13.40 -0.24 -15.65
N HIS A 98 13.64 -0.25 -14.34
CA HIS A 98 13.99 -1.47 -13.62
C HIS A 98 12.88 -2.53 -13.73
N GLU A 99 11.60 -2.13 -13.60
CA GLU A 99 10.47 -3.04 -13.69
C GLU A 99 10.32 -3.68 -15.08
N ILE A 100 10.65 -2.96 -16.16
CA ILE A 100 10.64 -3.51 -17.53
C ILE A 100 11.83 -4.43 -17.79
N GLN A 101 13.03 -4.04 -17.34
CA GLN A 101 14.25 -4.79 -17.63
C GLN A 101 14.32 -6.10 -16.83
N ASN A 102 13.86 -6.08 -15.58
CA ASN A 102 13.99 -7.21 -14.67
C ASN A 102 12.69 -8.00 -14.56
N ASN A 103 12.52 -9.05 -15.37
CA ASN A 103 11.29 -9.86 -15.33
C ASN A 103 11.11 -10.71 -14.06
N ASN A 104 12.20 -11.06 -13.37
CA ASN A 104 12.14 -12.05 -12.28
C ASN A 104 11.94 -11.44 -10.88
N LYS A 105 12.17 -10.14 -10.70
CA LYS A 105 12.10 -9.47 -9.39
C LYS A 105 11.39 -8.13 -9.51
N PHE A 106 10.65 -7.80 -8.47
CA PHE A 106 10.08 -6.48 -8.25
C PHE A 106 11.13 -5.56 -7.63
N ASN A 107 11.05 -4.27 -7.97
CA ASN A 107 11.89 -3.26 -7.33
C ASN A 107 11.56 -3.14 -5.83
N ASP A 108 12.57 -2.89 -5.00
CA ASP A 108 12.50 -2.83 -3.53
C ASP A 108 12.47 -1.40 -2.97
N GLU A 109 12.59 -0.37 -3.81
CA GLU A 109 12.55 1.05 -3.40
C GLU A 109 11.12 1.51 -3.05
N LEU A 110 10.09 0.83 -3.59
CA LEU A 110 8.69 1.18 -3.35
C LEU A 110 8.21 0.69 -1.97
N PRO A 111 7.60 1.58 -1.15
CA PRO A 111 6.98 1.17 0.10
C PRO A 111 5.80 0.22 -0.10
N PHE A 112 5.44 -0.52 0.95
CA PHE A 112 4.34 -1.48 0.89
C PHE A 112 2.98 -0.86 0.49
N GLN A 113 2.68 0.37 0.90
CA GLN A 113 1.44 1.09 0.53
C GLN A 113 1.68 2.23 -0.49
N TRP A 114 2.56 2.01 -1.47
CA TRP A 114 2.94 3.06 -2.41
C TRP A 114 1.77 3.59 -3.26
N ILE A 115 0.81 2.75 -3.66
CA ILE A 115 -0.35 3.16 -4.48
C ILE A 115 -1.27 4.07 -3.67
N GLU A 116 -1.56 3.66 -2.45
CA GLU A 116 -2.46 4.34 -1.54
C GLU A 116 -1.89 5.70 -1.12
N ILE A 117 -0.61 5.71 -0.69
CA ILE A 117 0.07 6.92 -0.26
C ILE A 117 0.17 7.91 -1.43
N SER A 118 0.58 7.46 -2.62
CA SER A 118 0.69 8.35 -3.77
C SER A 118 -0.64 8.95 -4.18
N GLN A 119 -1.72 8.16 -4.22
CA GLN A 119 -3.04 8.65 -4.56
C GLN A 119 -3.54 9.69 -3.53
N ILE A 120 -3.41 9.40 -2.23
CA ILE A 120 -3.81 10.33 -1.16
C ILE A 120 -3.07 11.67 -1.28
N LEU A 121 -1.76 11.63 -1.56
CA LEU A 121 -0.92 12.82 -1.71
C LEU A 121 -1.26 13.62 -2.97
N LEU A 122 -1.45 12.93 -4.10
CA LEU A 122 -1.83 13.57 -5.37
C LEU A 122 -3.23 14.21 -5.34
N GLU A 123 -4.12 13.74 -4.46
CA GLU A 123 -5.45 14.31 -4.27
C GLU A 123 -5.45 15.52 -3.34
N ASN A 124 -4.69 15.48 -2.23
CA ASN A 124 -4.78 16.50 -1.17
C ASN A 124 -3.60 17.49 -1.13
N CYS A 125 -2.44 17.10 -1.68
CA CYS A 125 -1.17 17.81 -1.53
C CYS A 125 -0.44 17.97 -2.88
N ALA A 126 -1.19 18.03 -4.00
CA ALA A 126 -0.61 18.17 -5.34
C ALA A 126 0.22 19.45 -5.53
N ASP A 127 -0.04 20.48 -4.72
CA ASP A 127 0.64 21.76 -4.71
C ASP A 127 2.00 21.74 -4.00
N ASP A 128 2.27 20.73 -3.17
CA ASP A 128 3.54 20.57 -2.46
C ASP A 128 4.53 19.64 -3.19
N LEU A 129 4.15 19.08 -4.35
CA LEU A 129 5.00 18.16 -5.11
C LEU A 129 6.01 18.92 -5.98
N ASP A 130 7.23 18.39 -6.08
CA ASP A 130 8.30 18.99 -6.90
C ASP A 130 7.99 18.88 -8.41
N SER A 131 7.43 17.75 -8.84
CA SER A 131 7.11 17.47 -10.24
C SER A 131 5.59 17.62 -10.50
N PRO A 132 5.18 17.94 -11.74
CA PRO A 132 3.76 18.08 -12.09
C PRO A 132 2.95 16.82 -11.80
N ALA A 133 1.82 16.96 -11.11
CA ALA A 133 1.00 15.85 -10.63
C ALA A 133 0.42 14.95 -11.75
N ASN A 134 0.36 15.42 -13.00
CA ASN A 134 -0.03 14.61 -14.16
C ASN A 134 1.08 13.66 -14.62
N VAL A 135 2.34 14.11 -14.59
CA VAL A 135 3.51 13.29 -14.94
C VAL A 135 3.64 12.13 -13.95
N ILE A 136 3.57 12.45 -12.65
CA ILE A 136 3.63 11.44 -11.58
C ILE A 136 2.50 10.41 -11.72
N ARG A 137 1.26 10.85 -11.98
CA ARG A 137 0.12 9.93 -12.19
C ARG A 137 0.34 8.96 -13.35
N ASN A 138 0.89 9.45 -14.46
CA ASN A 138 1.17 8.60 -15.61
C ASN A 138 2.25 7.56 -15.27
N LEU A 139 3.36 7.98 -14.67
CA LEU A 139 4.43 7.07 -14.25
C LEU A 139 3.94 6.00 -13.27
N LEU A 140 3.16 6.37 -12.25
CA LEU A 140 2.60 5.41 -11.30
C LEU A 140 1.66 4.40 -11.97
N ARG A 141 0.86 4.85 -12.95
CA ARG A 141 0.00 3.96 -13.74
C ARG A 141 0.83 2.98 -14.55
N ASP A 142 1.85 3.46 -15.25
CA ASP A 142 2.71 2.63 -16.10
C ASP A 142 3.49 1.60 -15.25
N ILE A 143 3.98 2.00 -14.06
CA ILE A 143 4.59 1.08 -13.08
C ILE A 143 3.58 0.02 -12.61
N ARG A 144 2.35 0.42 -12.25
CA ARG A 144 1.31 -0.52 -11.82
C ARG A 144 0.98 -1.52 -12.92
N GLU A 145 0.87 -1.08 -14.17
CA GLU A 145 0.59 -1.95 -15.32
C GLU A 145 1.73 -2.94 -15.56
N ALA A 146 2.99 -2.48 -15.53
CA ALA A 146 4.17 -3.33 -15.65
C ALA A 146 4.22 -4.40 -14.56
N ARG A 147 4.02 -3.98 -13.30
CA ARG A 147 4.03 -4.89 -12.13
C ARG A 147 2.87 -5.88 -12.16
N GLN A 148 1.67 -5.45 -12.56
CA GLN A 148 0.53 -6.35 -12.70
C GLN A 148 0.74 -7.39 -13.81
N SER A 149 1.32 -6.97 -14.94
CA SER A 149 1.70 -7.89 -16.03
C SER A 149 2.73 -8.92 -15.54
N LYS A 150 3.76 -8.47 -14.83
CA LYS A 150 4.79 -9.32 -14.23
C LYS A 150 4.22 -10.29 -13.21
N ALA A 151 3.35 -9.84 -12.31
CA ALA A 151 2.68 -10.68 -11.33
C ALA A 151 1.85 -11.78 -12.00
N ARG A 152 1.12 -11.46 -13.09
CA ARG A 152 0.38 -12.45 -13.89
C ARG A 152 1.30 -13.47 -14.53
N MET A 153 2.43 -13.06 -15.09
CA MET A 153 3.43 -14.00 -15.64
C MET A 153 4.00 -14.91 -14.53
N GLY A 154 4.27 -14.35 -13.35
CA GLY A 154 4.74 -15.11 -12.18
C GLY A 154 3.76 -16.19 -11.74
N LEU A 155 2.45 -15.94 -11.83
CA LEU A 155 1.43 -16.96 -11.55
C LEU A 155 1.42 -18.12 -12.56
N GLY A 156 2.01 -17.97 -13.74
CA GLY A 156 2.19 -19.06 -14.69
C GLY A 156 3.17 -20.13 -14.19
N PHE A 157 4.07 -19.79 -13.25
CA PHE A 157 5.05 -20.68 -12.66
C PHE A 157 4.63 -21.20 -11.27
N LEU A 158 3.35 -21.09 -10.95
CA LEU A 158 2.81 -21.45 -9.65
C LEU A 158 2.93 -22.97 -9.43
N ASN A 159 3.74 -23.34 -8.45
CA ASN A 159 3.91 -24.72 -7.99
C ASN A 159 3.07 -24.96 -6.72
N GLU A 160 2.80 -26.23 -6.41
CA GLU A 160 1.94 -26.65 -5.29
C GLU A 160 2.43 -26.17 -3.92
N ASN A 161 3.74 -26.00 -3.76
CA ASN A 161 4.35 -25.78 -2.45
C ASN A 161 4.77 -24.33 -2.17
N HIS A 162 5.12 -23.55 -3.20
CA HIS A 162 5.72 -22.24 -2.99
C HIS A 162 5.59 -21.32 -4.20
N LEU A 163 5.35 -20.04 -3.92
CA LEU A 163 5.36 -18.94 -4.87
C LEU A 163 6.17 -17.79 -4.27
N GLN A 164 7.27 -17.41 -4.93
CA GLN A 164 8.05 -16.24 -4.52
C GLN A 164 7.45 -14.96 -5.11
N MET A 165 7.00 -14.06 -4.24
CA MET A 165 6.47 -12.76 -4.60
C MET A 165 6.91 -11.73 -3.56
N ASP A 166 8.20 -11.37 -3.63
CA ASP A 166 8.79 -10.36 -2.76
C ASP A 166 8.49 -8.95 -3.28
N ASN A 167 8.47 -7.97 -2.39
CA ASN A 167 8.31 -6.54 -2.70
C ASN A 167 7.02 -6.17 -3.46
N LEU A 168 5.93 -6.92 -3.28
CA LEU A 168 4.60 -6.51 -3.74
C LEU A 168 3.95 -5.51 -2.77
N GLY A 169 3.15 -4.60 -3.32
CA GLY A 169 2.35 -3.65 -2.56
C GLY A 169 1.07 -4.26 -1.99
N LEU A 170 0.49 -3.59 -0.98
CA LEU A 170 -0.71 -4.05 -0.28
C LEU A 170 -1.90 -4.17 -1.24
N LEU A 171 -2.21 -3.13 -2.02
CA LEU A 171 -3.29 -3.19 -3.02
C LEU A 171 -3.06 -4.28 -4.06
N GLU A 172 -1.82 -4.43 -4.55
CA GLU A 172 -1.45 -5.45 -5.54
C GLU A 172 -1.75 -6.86 -5.00
N ILE A 173 -1.32 -7.14 -3.76
CA ILE A 173 -1.61 -8.40 -3.08
C ILE A 173 -3.12 -8.58 -2.88
N ASN A 174 -3.83 -7.53 -2.45
CA ASN A 174 -5.24 -7.62 -2.15
C ASN A 174 -6.09 -7.92 -3.38
N GLU A 175 -5.73 -7.38 -4.55
CA GLU A 175 -6.37 -7.68 -5.84
C GLU A 175 -6.17 -9.15 -6.24
N MET A 176 -4.97 -9.70 -6.04
CA MET A 176 -4.65 -11.07 -6.46
C MET A 176 -5.07 -12.15 -5.45
N ARG A 177 -5.14 -11.80 -4.16
CA ARG A 177 -5.41 -12.72 -3.04
C ARG A 177 -6.60 -13.65 -3.23
N PRO A 178 -7.83 -13.19 -3.55
CA PRO A 178 -8.99 -14.08 -3.59
C PRO A 178 -8.88 -15.14 -4.69
N PHE A 179 -8.20 -14.82 -5.79
CA PHE A 179 -7.97 -15.75 -6.89
C PHE A 179 -6.88 -16.77 -6.54
N VAL A 180 -5.71 -16.29 -6.11
CA VAL A 180 -4.54 -17.14 -5.83
C VAL A 180 -4.81 -18.10 -4.68
N SER A 181 -5.41 -17.62 -3.58
CA SER A 181 -5.76 -18.48 -2.43
C SER A 181 -6.72 -19.59 -2.83
N GLY A 182 -7.77 -19.27 -3.59
CA GLY A 182 -8.74 -20.25 -4.05
C GLY A 182 -8.17 -21.32 -4.99
N ILE A 183 -7.14 -20.99 -5.78
CA ILE A 183 -6.45 -21.96 -6.64
C ILE A 183 -5.48 -22.81 -5.83
N MET A 184 -4.68 -22.18 -4.96
CA MET A 184 -3.70 -22.90 -4.13
C MET A 184 -4.38 -23.90 -3.20
N ASP A 185 -5.51 -23.55 -2.60
CA ASP A 185 -6.30 -24.48 -1.77
C ASP A 185 -6.76 -25.71 -2.56
N LYS A 186 -7.10 -25.52 -3.85
CA LYS A 186 -7.52 -26.62 -4.74
C LYS A 186 -6.33 -27.48 -5.19
N LEU A 187 -5.23 -26.86 -5.59
CA LEU A 187 -4.01 -27.58 -5.99
C LEU A 187 -3.48 -28.41 -4.85
N LYS A 188 -3.41 -27.82 -3.65
CA LYS A 188 -3.00 -28.52 -2.44
C LYS A 188 -3.89 -29.72 -2.13
N ARG A 189 -5.22 -29.56 -2.26
CA ARG A 189 -6.16 -30.67 -2.06
C ARG A 189 -5.96 -31.80 -3.06
N ILE A 190 -5.70 -31.49 -4.34
CA ILE A 190 -5.41 -32.51 -5.36
C ILE A 190 -4.11 -33.24 -5.02
N HIS A 191 -3.08 -32.50 -4.61
CA HIS A 191 -1.80 -33.06 -4.22
C HIS A 191 -1.91 -34.01 -3.02
N GLU A 192 -2.63 -33.60 -1.97
CA GLU A 192 -2.88 -34.43 -0.79
C GLU A 192 -3.58 -35.75 -1.15
N LEU A 193 -4.62 -35.69 -2.01
CA LEU A 193 -5.33 -36.89 -2.45
C LEU A 193 -4.46 -37.82 -3.31
N ALA A 194 -3.54 -37.26 -4.10
CA ALA A 194 -2.62 -38.05 -4.92
C ALA A 194 -1.50 -38.72 -4.10
N GLN A 195 -1.27 -38.30 -2.85
CA GLN A 195 -0.30 -38.93 -1.93
C GLN A 195 -0.90 -40.05 -1.07
N ASP A 196 -2.23 -40.08 -0.93
CA ASP A 196 -2.95 -41.07 -0.11
C ASP A 196 -3.23 -42.39 -0.87
N ASP A 197 -3.00 -42.44 -2.19
CA ASP A 197 -3.07 -43.64 -3.06
C ASP A 197 -1.70 -44.31 -3.23
#